data_AF-A0A290Q705-F1
#
_entry.id   AF-A0A290Q705-F1
#
_cell.length_a   1.000
_cell.length_b   1.000
_cell.length_c   1.000
_cell.angle_alpha   90.00
_cell.angle_beta   90.00
_cell.angle_gamma   90.00
#
_symmetry.space_group_name_H-M   'P 1'
#
loop_
_entity.id
_entity.type
_entity.pdbx_description
1 polymer ?
#
loop_
_entity_poly.entity_id
_entity_poly.type
_entity_poly.pdbx_seq_one_letter_code
_entity_poly.pdbx_strand_id
1 'polypeptide(L)'
;MMTLMTGLVFFRAKRRVCAAVLFFAAAVALSMGAEDASKKLRIVLVGDSTVTDHAGWGGGFKRYLAEGVECVNTAQGGRSSKSFIDEGRLTKAVEAKGDFYLIQFGHNDQPGKGPARETDPASTYPEYMARYIDAVRAIGAQPILVTSLVRRTFDPANPGKIVTTLTPYVEAVKKLGAEKGVPVIELHASSLALCEKLGPVETAKFDQVKDGKADTTHLEEKGSFVFAGLVVAELREKVPGLAQAFRGEVGMSVAAVSAKPDAIVSADNSGTHVTVSAAVASAPEGGTKPFVILIKPGVYREHVHVPKEKPFITLRGEPGEAAATVITRGVNLKSVDDKGHKVQTRESATVLVQGADFTAEGVTFENTTTREEKVQALAIYVEADRAVFRGCRFLGWQDTVRVEKGRQYFENCYVNGHVDFIYGGGFSVFNRCEIHCRADGYITAASTDEKAPWGYVFLDCRVTAGPEVERGVYLGRPWRPFAATAFVRCELPAQIRAEGWHNWGKVENEATARYREYKNTGPGAKADGRVSWARELTEAEAQAFTVEKLLSGSDGWSPVRP
;
A
#
# COMPACT_ATOMS: atom_id res chain seq x y z
N MET A 1 -72.27 -7.87 -71.79
CA MET A 1 -73.32 -7.36 -70.88
C MET A 1 -72.67 -6.36 -69.95
N MET A 2 -72.84 -5.06 -70.26
CA MET A 2 -73.56 -4.05 -69.46
C MET A 2 -72.79 -3.61 -68.19
N THR A 3 -72.06 -2.47 -68.18
CA THR A 3 -72.46 -1.06 -67.87
C THR A 3 -72.98 -0.92 -66.40
N LEU A 4 -72.58 -0.03 -65.48
CA LEU A 4 -72.29 1.42 -65.39
C LEU A 4 -71.34 1.68 -64.16
N MET A 5 -70.39 2.64 -64.15
CA MET A 5 -70.52 4.08 -63.77
C MET A 5 -71.26 4.32 -62.43
N THR A 6 -70.84 5.09 -61.42
CA THR A 6 -70.20 6.43 -61.23
C THR A 6 -70.13 6.59 -59.69
N GLY A 7 -69.20 7.24 -58.97
CA GLY A 7 -68.68 8.61 -59.06
C GLY A 7 -68.86 9.34 -57.71
N LEU A 8 -67.76 9.87 -57.13
CA LEU A 8 -67.63 11.18 -56.42
C LEU A 8 -68.38 11.39 -55.06
N VAL A 9 -67.88 11.98 -53.96
CA VAL A 9 -66.69 12.77 -53.58
C VAL A 9 -66.60 12.96 -52.03
N PHE A 10 -65.45 13.47 -51.57
CA PHE A 10 -65.22 14.53 -50.55
C PHE A 10 -64.73 14.16 -49.12
N PHE A 11 -63.40 14.32 -48.98
CA PHE A 11 -62.66 15.08 -47.94
C PHE A 11 -62.13 14.44 -46.63
N ARG A 12 -60.78 14.40 -46.61
CA ARG A 12 -59.82 14.85 -45.58
C ARG A 12 -59.80 14.20 -44.18
N ALA A 13 -58.61 13.62 -43.94
CA ALA A 13 -57.70 13.84 -42.80
C ALA A 13 -57.58 12.75 -41.71
N LYS A 14 -56.52 11.94 -41.91
CA LYS A 14 -55.46 11.57 -40.96
C LYS A 14 -55.83 11.00 -39.57
N ARG A 15 -55.67 9.67 -39.49
CA ARG A 15 -54.99 8.84 -38.46
C ARG A 15 -54.79 9.47 -37.06
N ARG A 16 -55.37 8.82 -36.04
CA ARG A 16 -54.67 8.17 -34.90
C ARG A 16 -55.71 7.61 -33.92
N VAL A 17 -55.81 6.28 -33.82
CA VAL A 17 -56.48 5.60 -32.69
C VAL A 17 -55.38 5.00 -31.82
N CYS A 18 -55.45 5.37 -30.53
CA CYS A 18 -54.54 5.06 -29.46
C CYS A 18 -54.43 3.56 -29.18
N ALA A 19 -53.20 3.03 -29.22
CA ALA A 19 -52.84 1.82 -28.49
C ALA A 19 -52.51 2.24 -27.04
N ALA A 20 -53.51 2.14 -26.16
CA ALA A 20 -53.38 2.45 -24.74
C ALA A 20 -53.71 1.22 -23.88
N VAL A 21 -52.94 0.13 -24.02
CA VAL A 21 -52.99 -1.02 -23.08
C VAL A 21 -51.61 -1.66 -22.80
N LEU A 22 -50.49 -1.15 -23.36
CA LEU A 22 -49.15 -1.77 -23.17
C LEU A 22 -48.13 -0.92 -22.38
N PHE A 23 -48.59 0.07 -21.59
CA PHE A 23 -47.69 0.96 -20.83
C PHE A 23 -47.85 0.94 -19.30
N PHE A 24 -48.60 -0.01 -18.73
CA PHE A 24 -48.79 -0.09 -17.27
C PHE A 24 -48.12 -1.27 -16.58
N ALA A 25 -47.42 -2.15 -17.31
CA ALA A 25 -46.61 -3.23 -16.74
C ALA A 25 -45.09 -2.95 -16.73
N ALA A 26 -44.66 -1.79 -17.26
CA ALA A 26 -43.24 -1.39 -17.28
C ALA A 26 -42.91 -0.26 -16.27
N ALA A 27 -43.90 0.27 -15.54
CA ALA A 27 -43.72 1.39 -14.61
C ALA A 27 -43.73 0.99 -13.11
N VAL A 28 -43.92 -0.30 -12.79
CA VAL A 28 -43.83 -0.82 -11.41
C VAL A 28 -42.61 -1.74 -11.22
N ALA A 29 -41.81 -1.95 -12.26
CA ALA A 29 -40.54 -2.69 -12.20
C ALA A 29 -39.29 -1.77 -12.26
N LEU A 30 -39.47 -0.46 -12.08
CA LEU A 30 -38.39 0.55 -12.17
C LEU A 30 -38.23 1.43 -10.93
N SER A 31 -38.79 1.02 -9.78
CA SER A 31 -38.59 1.74 -8.50
C SER A 31 -38.11 0.84 -7.35
N MET A 32 -37.45 -0.28 -7.65
CA MET A 32 -36.71 -1.03 -6.65
C MET A 32 -35.24 -1.11 -7.06
N GLY A 33 -34.40 -0.31 -6.39
CA GLY A 33 -32.96 -0.52 -6.36
C GLY A 33 -32.08 0.49 -7.10
N ALA A 34 -32.48 1.75 -7.21
CA ALA A 34 -31.52 2.86 -7.30
C ALA A 34 -31.27 3.41 -5.89
N GLU A 35 -30.58 2.60 -5.07
CA GLU A 35 -29.86 2.96 -3.84
C GLU A 35 -28.48 2.30 -4.04
N ASP A 36 -27.32 2.91 -3.87
CA ASP A 36 -26.87 4.24 -3.51
C ASP A 36 -25.46 4.37 -4.12
N ALA A 37 -25.00 5.58 -4.41
CA ALA A 37 -23.64 5.82 -4.87
C ALA A 37 -22.63 5.36 -3.80
N SER A 38 -21.75 4.42 -4.17
CA SER A 38 -20.55 3.97 -3.43
C SER A 38 -20.66 3.96 -1.89
N LYS A 39 -21.28 2.93 -1.30
CA LYS A 39 -21.14 2.70 0.16
C LYS A 39 -19.64 2.55 0.47
N LYS A 40 -19.09 3.52 1.22
CA LYS A 40 -17.69 3.49 1.68
C LYS A 40 -17.48 2.29 2.59
N LEU A 41 -16.41 1.54 2.36
CA LEU A 41 -16.01 0.44 3.23
C LEU A 41 -15.79 0.98 4.65
N ARG A 42 -16.47 0.40 5.65
CA ARG A 42 -16.40 0.84 7.04
C ARG A 42 -15.81 -0.25 7.94
N ILE A 43 -14.75 0.11 8.66
CA ILE A 43 -14.10 -0.73 9.65
C ILE A 43 -14.44 -0.20 11.06
N VAL A 44 -14.81 -1.08 11.97
CA VAL A 44 -15.10 -0.72 13.36
C VAL A 44 -14.07 -1.37 14.28
N LEU A 45 -13.42 -0.55 15.11
CA LEU A 45 -12.49 -1.04 16.12
C LEU A 45 -13.21 -1.16 17.46
N VAL A 46 -13.07 -2.32 18.10
CA VAL A 46 -13.69 -2.66 19.39
C VAL A 46 -12.60 -3.17 20.33
N GLY A 47 -12.47 -2.57 21.50
CA GLY A 47 -11.52 -3.05 22.48
C GLY A 47 -11.29 -2.17 23.69
N ASP A 48 -10.25 -2.51 24.42
CA ASP A 48 -9.79 -1.79 25.61
C ASP A 48 -8.88 -0.58 25.27
N SER A 49 -8.16 -0.05 26.26
CA SER A 49 -7.27 1.11 26.06
C SER A 49 -6.23 0.89 24.97
N THR A 50 -5.77 -0.34 24.75
CA THR A 50 -4.73 -0.67 23.77
C THR A 50 -5.21 -0.65 22.32
N VAL A 51 -6.50 -0.42 22.08
CA VAL A 51 -7.11 -0.20 20.74
C VAL A 51 -7.51 1.27 20.53
N THR A 52 -7.57 2.08 21.58
CA THR A 52 -8.02 3.48 21.48
C THR A 52 -7.13 4.32 20.58
N ASP A 53 -7.66 5.44 20.08
CA ASP A 53 -6.91 6.35 19.21
C ASP A 53 -5.71 7.02 19.91
N HIS A 54 -5.81 7.24 21.22
CA HIS A 54 -4.84 8.04 21.97
C HIS A 54 -3.85 7.22 22.78
N ALA A 55 -4.15 5.96 23.10
CA ALA A 55 -3.32 5.13 23.98
C ALA A 55 -3.09 3.71 23.43
N GLY A 56 -3.61 3.45 22.23
CA GLY A 56 -3.57 2.16 21.57
C GLY A 56 -3.15 2.30 20.10
N TRP A 57 -3.27 1.20 19.35
CA TRP A 57 -2.91 1.18 17.93
C TRP A 57 -3.98 1.80 17.01
N GLY A 58 -5.16 2.18 17.52
CA GLY A 58 -6.27 2.66 16.68
C GLY A 58 -5.97 3.94 15.91
N GLY A 59 -5.23 4.88 16.52
CA GLY A 59 -4.83 6.14 15.89
C GLY A 59 -3.87 5.89 14.72
N GLY A 60 -2.85 5.08 14.95
CA GLY A 60 -1.94 4.59 13.92
C GLY A 60 -2.66 3.84 12.79
N PHE A 61 -3.62 2.99 13.12
CA PHE A 61 -4.37 2.21 12.13
C PHE A 61 -5.12 3.08 11.14
N LYS A 62 -5.73 4.19 11.60
CA LYS A 62 -6.41 5.14 10.73
C LYS A 62 -5.47 5.78 9.70
N ARG A 63 -4.18 5.96 10.03
CA ARG A 63 -3.16 6.51 9.11
C ARG A 63 -2.87 5.57 7.92
N TYR A 64 -3.11 4.28 8.08
CA TYR A 64 -2.94 3.29 7.02
C TYR A 64 -4.14 3.18 6.07
N LEU A 65 -5.28 3.81 6.33
CA LEU A 65 -6.51 3.58 5.55
C LEU A 65 -6.50 4.29 4.20
N ALA A 66 -6.84 3.57 3.14
CA ALA A 66 -6.99 4.12 1.80
C ALA A 66 -8.04 5.24 1.75
N GLU A 67 -7.93 6.13 0.76
CA GLU A 67 -8.94 7.15 0.56
C GLU A 67 -10.33 6.51 0.32
N GLY A 68 -11.35 7.03 0.99
CA GLY A 68 -12.71 6.50 0.90
C GLY A 68 -13.03 5.35 1.86
N VAL A 69 -12.08 4.87 2.67
CA VAL A 69 -12.34 3.91 3.76
C VAL A 69 -12.63 4.65 5.06
N GLU A 70 -13.71 4.29 5.74
CA GLU A 70 -14.09 4.86 7.02
C GLU A 70 -13.65 3.94 8.17
N CYS A 71 -13.16 4.52 9.26
CA CYS A 71 -12.88 3.78 10.49
C CYS A 71 -13.51 4.44 11.70
N VAL A 72 -14.41 3.70 12.35
CA VAL A 72 -15.08 4.11 13.59
C VAL A 72 -14.41 3.36 14.74
N ASN A 73 -13.67 4.08 15.58
CA ASN A 73 -13.06 3.48 16.77
C ASN A 73 -14.01 3.62 17.96
N THR A 74 -14.51 2.49 18.45
CA THR A 74 -15.42 2.41 19.61
C THR A 74 -14.74 1.90 20.87
N ALA A 75 -13.43 1.63 20.79
CA ALA A 75 -12.65 1.16 21.92
C ALA A 75 -12.69 2.15 23.08
N GLN A 76 -12.63 1.63 24.30
CA GLN A 76 -12.69 2.44 25.51
C GLN A 76 -11.68 1.97 26.55
N GLY A 77 -10.87 2.93 27.01
CA GLY A 77 -9.91 2.68 28.07
C GLY A 77 -10.53 2.18 29.38
N GLY A 78 -9.82 1.25 30.02
CA GLY A 78 -10.16 0.69 31.34
C GLY A 78 -11.26 -0.39 31.33
N ARG A 79 -11.79 -0.77 30.16
CA ARG A 79 -12.82 -1.80 30.02
C ARG A 79 -12.20 -3.16 29.68
N SER A 80 -12.84 -4.21 30.17
CA SER A 80 -12.60 -5.60 29.77
C SER A 80 -13.67 -6.07 28.78
N SER A 81 -13.52 -7.29 28.26
CA SER A 81 -14.53 -7.93 27.39
C SER A 81 -15.92 -7.96 28.05
N LYS A 82 -15.98 -8.18 29.37
CA LYS A 82 -17.19 -8.16 30.18
C LYS A 82 -17.74 -6.75 30.39
N SER A 83 -16.96 -5.84 30.97
CA SER A 83 -17.48 -4.53 31.38
C SER A 83 -17.90 -3.68 30.17
N PHE A 84 -17.28 -3.88 29.02
CA PHE A 84 -17.67 -3.22 27.78
C PHE A 84 -19.08 -3.63 27.32
N ILE A 85 -19.45 -4.90 27.48
CA ILE A 85 -20.82 -5.38 27.24
C ILE A 85 -21.78 -4.86 28.32
N ASP A 86 -21.40 -4.95 29.59
CA ASP A 86 -22.26 -4.51 30.71
C ASP A 86 -22.62 -3.00 30.60
N GLU A 87 -21.72 -2.19 30.03
CA GLU A 87 -21.95 -0.76 29.74
C GLU A 87 -22.73 -0.49 28.44
N GLY A 88 -23.21 -1.53 27.74
CA GLY A 88 -23.95 -1.40 26.47
C GLY A 88 -23.10 -0.94 25.28
N ARG A 89 -21.77 -1.02 25.37
CA ARG A 89 -20.89 -0.51 24.31
C ARG A 89 -20.80 -1.43 23.11
N LEU A 90 -21.00 -2.75 23.29
CA LEU A 90 -21.14 -3.67 22.16
C LEU A 90 -22.34 -3.27 21.28
N THR A 91 -23.47 -2.91 21.90
CA THR A 91 -24.64 -2.39 21.19
C THR A 91 -24.28 -1.15 20.37
N LYS A 92 -23.59 -0.18 20.97
CA LYS A 92 -23.12 1.03 20.26
C LYS A 92 -22.14 0.71 19.12
N ALA A 93 -21.30 -0.30 19.29
CA ALA A 93 -20.37 -0.73 18.23
C ALA A 93 -21.12 -1.31 17.03
N VAL A 94 -22.11 -2.19 17.26
CA VAL A 94 -22.91 -2.76 16.15
C VAL A 94 -23.81 -1.71 15.48
N GLU A 95 -24.26 -0.69 16.22
CA GLU A 95 -24.98 0.47 15.66
C GLU A 95 -24.13 1.30 14.67
N ALA A 96 -22.80 1.18 14.70
CA ALA A 96 -21.92 1.81 13.71
C ALA A 96 -22.06 1.19 12.30
N LYS A 97 -22.72 0.02 12.17
CA LYS A 97 -22.98 -0.66 10.89
C LYS A 97 -21.73 -0.82 10.01
N GLY A 98 -20.64 -1.27 10.62
CA GLY A 98 -19.40 -1.59 9.90
C GLY A 98 -19.56 -2.79 9.00
N ASP A 99 -18.68 -2.91 8.01
CA ASP A 99 -18.54 -4.13 7.20
C ASP A 99 -17.58 -5.12 7.91
N PHE A 100 -16.57 -4.60 8.60
CA PHE A 100 -15.58 -5.37 9.36
C PHE A 100 -15.43 -4.87 10.80
N TYR A 101 -15.30 -5.79 11.75
CA TYR A 101 -15.13 -5.49 13.18
C TYR A 101 -13.86 -6.12 13.73
N LEU A 102 -12.87 -5.31 14.10
CA LEU A 102 -11.64 -5.78 14.74
C LEU A 102 -11.84 -5.73 16.25
N ILE A 103 -11.77 -6.89 16.90
CA ILE A 103 -12.13 -7.07 18.32
C ILE A 103 -10.90 -7.52 19.11
N GLN A 104 -10.48 -6.73 20.09
CA GLN A 104 -9.34 -7.02 20.96
C GLN A 104 -9.64 -6.71 22.42
N PHE A 105 -9.42 -7.68 23.30
CA PHE A 105 -9.43 -7.53 24.75
C PHE A 105 -8.32 -8.38 25.37
N GLY A 106 -8.19 -8.34 26.70
CA GLY A 106 -7.22 -9.15 27.45
C GLY A 106 -6.55 -8.38 28.58
N HIS A 107 -6.20 -7.10 28.42
CA HIS A 107 -5.40 -6.40 29.45
C HIS A 107 -6.18 -6.09 30.74
N ASN A 108 -7.47 -5.79 30.61
CA ASN A 108 -8.35 -5.48 31.75
C ASN A 108 -9.17 -6.69 32.22
N ASP A 109 -9.06 -7.81 31.51
CA ASP A 109 -9.69 -9.08 31.82
C ASP A 109 -8.89 -9.87 32.86
N GLN A 110 -7.60 -9.57 32.98
CA GLN A 110 -6.67 -10.23 33.91
C GLN A 110 -7.06 -10.11 35.39
N PRO A 111 -6.66 -11.07 36.24
CA PRO A 111 -6.85 -10.99 37.68
C PRO A 111 -6.30 -9.69 38.30
N GLY A 112 -6.94 -9.19 39.35
CA GLY A 112 -6.59 -7.95 40.05
C GLY A 112 -7.25 -6.67 39.51
N LYS A 113 -8.27 -6.78 38.64
CA LYS A 113 -9.05 -5.68 38.06
C LYS A 113 -10.43 -5.48 38.71
N GLY A 114 -10.81 -6.39 39.62
CA GLY A 114 -12.08 -6.43 40.32
C GLY A 114 -13.17 -7.23 39.58
N PRO A 115 -14.19 -7.73 40.31
CA PRO A 115 -15.21 -8.65 39.76
C PRO A 115 -16.07 -8.03 38.65
N ALA A 116 -16.10 -6.69 38.55
CA ALA A 116 -16.79 -6.00 37.47
C ALA A 116 -16.10 -6.19 36.11
N ARG A 117 -14.78 -6.46 36.10
CA ARG A 117 -13.95 -6.49 34.87
C ARG A 117 -13.28 -7.84 34.63
N GLU A 118 -12.84 -8.52 35.67
CA GLU A 118 -12.09 -9.77 35.53
C GLU A 118 -12.92 -10.85 34.83
N THR A 119 -12.28 -11.58 33.92
CA THR A 119 -12.85 -12.75 33.26
C THR A 119 -11.77 -13.81 33.14
N ASP A 120 -12.07 -15.03 33.55
CA ASP A 120 -11.16 -16.17 33.50
C ASP A 120 -10.89 -16.63 32.04
N PRO A 121 -9.61 -16.76 31.61
CA PRO A 121 -9.23 -17.09 30.24
C PRO A 121 -9.62 -18.51 29.82
N ALA A 122 -9.83 -19.42 30.77
CA ALA A 122 -10.23 -20.80 30.48
C ALA A 122 -11.77 -20.97 30.38
N SER A 123 -12.56 -19.98 30.79
CA SER A 123 -14.02 -20.06 30.88
C SER A 123 -14.73 -18.77 30.43
N THR A 124 -14.92 -17.81 31.34
CA THR A 124 -15.77 -16.64 31.08
C THR A 124 -15.25 -15.70 30.00
N TYR A 125 -13.93 -15.56 29.82
CA TYR A 125 -13.38 -14.69 28.78
C TYR A 125 -13.74 -15.13 27.36
N PRO A 126 -13.50 -16.38 26.92
CA PRO A 126 -13.95 -16.83 25.60
C PRO A 126 -15.47 -16.78 25.44
N GLU A 127 -16.25 -16.99 26.51
CA GLU A 127 -17.72 -16.79 26.47
C GLU A 127 -18.11 -15.35 26.14
N TYR A 128 -17.47 -14.36 26.77
CA TYR A 128 -17.71 -12.95 26.45
C TYR A 128 -17.24 -12.60 25.04
N MET A 129 -16.04 -13.04 24.64
CA MET A 129 -15.51 -12.82 23.29
C MET A 129 -16.42 -13.40 22.20
N ALA A 130 -17.04 -14.57 22.44
CA ALA A 130 -18.01 -15.17 21.53
C ALA A 130 -19.23 -14.28 21.30
N ARG A 131 -19.69 -13.53 22.31
CA ARG A 131 -20.82 -12.61 22.17
C ARG A 131 -20.54 -11.46 21.20
N TYR A 132 -19.29 -10.99 21.12
CA TYR A 132 -18.90 -9.99 20.12
C TYR A 132 -19.00 -10.55 18.70
N ILE A 133 -18.48 -11.76 18.48
CA ILE A 133 -18.54 -12.46 17.20
C ILE A 133 -20.00 -12.64 16.76
N ASP A 134 -20.84 -13.14 17.68
CA ASP A 134 -22.23 -13.45 17.39
C ASP A 134 -23.04 -12.16 17.12
N ALA A 135 -22.79 -11.07 17.87
CA ALA A 135 -23.43 -9.78 17.64
C ALA A 135 -23.04 -9.14 16.30
N VAL A 136 -21.76 -9.23 15.90
CA VAL A 136 -21.28 -8.72 14.61
C VAL A 136 -21.87 -9.54 13.45
N ARG A 137 -21.93 -10.87 13.58
CA ARG A 137 -22.57 -11.73 12.57
C ARG A 137 -24.06 -11.47 12.43
N ALA A 138 -24.75 -11.17 13.54
CA ALA A 138 -26.19 -10.90 13.53
C ALA A 138 -26.56 -9.68 12.67
N ILE A 139 -25.64 -8.71 12.50
CA ILE A 139 -25.85 -7.56 11.61
C ILE A 139 -25.29 -7.77 10.19
N GLY A 140 -24.84 -8.99 9.86
CA GLY A 140 -24.29 -9.35 8.55
C GLY A 140 -22.86 -8.89 8.30
N ALA A 141 -22.15 -8.41 9.33
CA ALA A 141 -20.77 -7.93 9.23
C ALA A 141 -19.76 -9.05 9.54
N GLN A 142 -18.49 -8.82 9.17
CA GLN A 142 -17.42 -9.79 9.37
C GLN A 142 -16.62 -9.49 10.66
N PRO A 143 -16.67 -10.37 11.68
CA PRO A 143 -15.81 -10.24 12.85
C PRO A 143 -14.38 -10.68 12.51
N ILE A 144 -13.41 -10.02 13.14
CA ILE A 144 -11.99 -10.36 13.11
C ILE A 144 -11.48 -10.23 14.54
N LEU A 145 -10.83 -11.27 15.05
CA LEU A 145 -10.21 -11.23 16.38
C LEU A 145 -8.78 -10.72 16.26
N VAL A 146 -8.37 -9.86 17.19
CA VAL A 146 -6.98 -9.42 17.33
C VAL A 146 -6.53 -9.78 18.74
N THR A 147 -5.41 -10.48 18.84
CA THR A 147 -4.82 -10.83 20.15
C THR A 147 -4.27 -9.57 20.82
N SER A 148 -4.30 -9.48 22.16
CA SER A 148 -3.79 -8.32 22.88
C SER A 148 -2.31 -8.06 22.57
N LEU A 149 -1.92 -6.80 22.38
CA LEU A 149 -0.50 -6.45 22.24
C LEU A 149 0.34 -6.88 23.46
N VAL A 150 1.66 -6.99 23.29
CA VAL A 150 2.55 -7.32 24.39
C VAL A 150 2.71 -6.12 25.34
N ARG A 151 2.71 -6.38 26.66
CA ARG A 151 3.28 -5.39 27.61
C ARG A 151 4.79 -5.37 27.44
N ARG A 152 5.37 -4.20 27.31
CA ARG A 152 6.79 -4.01 27.02
C ARG A 152 7.66 -4.08 28.28
N THR A 153 7.33 -5.01 29.18
CA THR A 153 8.02 -5.23 30.46
C THR A 153 9.09 -6.30 30.28
N PHE A 154 10.34 -5.86 30.20
CA PHE A 154 11.49 -6.75 30.07
C PHE A 154 11.85 -7.41 31.39
N ASP A 155 12.22 -8.69 31.32
CA ASP A 155 12.68 -9.50 32.45
C ASP A 155 14.09 -9.05 32.88
N PRO A 156 14.27 -8.55 34.12
CA PRO A 156 15.61 -8.25 34.63
C PRO A 156 16.49 -9.49 34.75
N ALA A 157 15.92 -10.68 34.92
CA ALA A 157 16.64 -11.95 35.03
C ALA A 157 17.00 -12.56 33.67
N ASN A 158 16.28 -12.18 32.60
CA ASN A 158 16.51 -12.66 31.24
C ASN A 158 16.63 -11.46 30.28
N PRO A 159 17.81 -10.83 30.17
CA PRO A 159 18.00 -9.63 29.36
C PRO A 159 17.50 -9.79 27.92
N GLY A 160 16.66 -8.85 27.48
CA GLY A 160 16.06 -8.84 26.14
C GLY A 160 14.79 -9.67 25.99
N LYS A 161 14.36 -10.40 27.03
CA LYS A 161 13.09 -11.14 27.04
C LYS A 161 12.00 -10.36 27.74
N ILE A 162 10.76 -10.49 27.26
CA ILE A 162 9.59 -9.87 27.87
C ILE A 162 8.84 -10.87 28.74
N VAL A 163 8.46 -10.45 29.94
CA VAL A 163 7.55 -11.21 30.80
C VAL A 163 6.12 -10.86 30.44
N THR A 164 5.34 -11.85 30.00
CA THR A 164 3.93 -11.66 29.64
C THR A 164 3.02 -12.51 30.52
N THR A 165 1.94 -11.88 30.99
CA THR A 165 0.84 -12.55 31.72
C THR A 165 -0.40 -12.74 30.83
N LEU A 166 -0.31 -12.37 29.55
CA LEU A 166 -1.43 -12.36 28.61
C LEU A 166 -1.56 -13.65 27.81
N THR A 167 -0.55 -14.53 27.84
CA THR A 167 -0.54 -15.79 27.09
C THR A 167 -1.83 -16.60 27.23
N PRO A 168 -2.42 -16.79 28.42
CA PRO A 168 -3.69 -17.52 28.54
C PRO A 168 -4.84 -16.90 27.73
N TYR A 169 -4.92 -15.56 27.68
CA TYR A 169 -5.94 -14.83 26.93
C TYR A 169 -5.70 -14.91 25.42
N VAL A 170 -4.43 -14.84 25.01
CA VAL A 170 -4.01 -15.00 23.61
C VAL A 170 -4.41 -16.37 23.09
N GLU A 171 -4.11 -17.43 23.84
CA GLU A 171 -4.48 -18.80 23.45
C GLU A 171 -6.00 -19.02 23.45
N ALA A 172 -6.74 -18.40 24.38
CA ALA A 172 -8.20 -18.42 24.37
C ALA A 172 -8.79 -17.76 23.11
N VAL A 173 -8.26 -16.61 22.67
CA VAL A 173 -8.67 -15.95 21.43
C VAL A 173 -8.37 -16.81 20.20
N LYS A 174 -7.16 -17.40 20.13
CA LYS A 174 -6.76 -18.27 19.02
C LYS A 174 -7.67 -19.50 18.92
N LYS A 175 -7.92 -20.16 20.05
CA LYS A 175 -8.83 -21.31 20.14
C LYS A 175 -10.24 -20.92 19.69
N LEU A 176 -10.78 -19.83 20.22
CA LEU A 176 -12.12 -19.35 19.85
C LEU A 176 -12.22 -18.99 18.35
N GLY A 177 -11.20 -18.34 17.80
CA GLY A 177 -11.14 -18.01 16.37
C GLY A 177 -11.20 -19.25 15.49
N ALA A 178 -10.44 -20.29 15.84
CA ALA A 178 -10.49 -21.58 15.16
C ALA A 178 -11.87 -22.24 15.28
N GLU A 179 -12.44 -22.30 16.49
CA GLU A 179 -13.76 -22.91 16.74
C GLU A 179 -14.90 -22.20 16.01
N LYS A 180 -14.86 -20.87 15.94
CA LYS A 180 -15.92 -20.06 15.29
C LYS A 180 -15.65 -19.80 13.81
N GLY A 181 -14.49 -20.19 13.27
CA GLY A 181 -14.10 -19.89 11.88
C GLY A 181 -13.95 -18.38 11.62
N VAL A 182 -13.30 -17.67 12.54
CA VAL A 182 -13.06 -16.23 12.48
C VAL A 182 -11.56 -15.96 12.31
N PRO A 183 -11.13 -15.08 11.37
CA PRO A 183 -9.73 -14.72 11.24
C PRO A 183 -9.14 -14.17 12.54
N VAL A 184 -7.92 -14.59 12.87
CA VAL A 184 -7.17 -14.13 14.05
C VAL A 184 -5.89 -13.42 13.63
N ILE A 185 -5.75 -12.17 14.06
CA ILE A 185 -4.55 -11.35 13.93
C ILE A 185 -3.70 -11.52 15.19
N GLU A 186 -2.46 -11.98 15.01
CA GLU A 186 -1.55 -12.39 16.08
C GLU A 186 -0.65 -11.24 16.54
N LEU A 187 -1.26 -10.09 16.81
CA LEU A 187 -0.58 -8.90 17.31
C LEU A 187 0.28 -9.17 18.55
N HIS A 188 -0.12 -10.06 19.46
CA HIS A 188 0.71 -10.42 20.61
C HIS A 188 2.07 -10.97 20.17
N ALA A 189 2.07 -11.95 19.26
CA ALA A 189 3.26 -12.63 18.79
C ALA A 189 4.15 -11.68 17.98
N SER A 190 3.55 -10.92 17.04
CA SER A 190 4.30 -9.98 16.21
C SER A 190 4.87 -8.81 17.01
N SER A 191 4.12 -8.27 17.99
CA SER A 191 4.64 -7.22 18.86
C SER A 191 5.67 -7.70 19.86
N LEU A 192 5.52 -8.92 20.42
CA LEU A 192 6.54 -9.55 21.26
C LEU A 192 7.86 -9.71 20.49
N ALA A 193 7.80 -10.30 19.30
CA ALA A 193 8.99 -10.50 18.45
C ALA A 193 9.67 -9.17 18.10
N LEU A 194 8.89 -8.13 17.77
CA LEU A 194 9.41 -6.79 17.51
C LEU A 194 10.11 -6.21 18.75
N CYS A 195 9.45 -6.22 19.90
CA CYS A 195 9.99 -5.58 21.10
C CYS A 195 11.22 -6.30 21.63
N GLU A 196 11.22 -7.64 21.68
CA GLU A 196 12.41 -8.41 22.10
C GLU A 196 13.60 -8.15 21.17
N LYS A 197 13.36 -8.01 19.86
CA LYS A 197 14.41 -7.67 18.89
C LYS A 197 14.98 -6.27 19.09
N LEU A 198 14.13 -5.32 19.44
CA LEU A 198 14.52 -3.93 19.70
C LEU A 198 15.22 -3.74 21.05
N GLY A 199 14.90 -4.60 22.01
CA GLY A 199 15.35 -4.47 23.39
C GLY A 199 14.69 -3.30 24.14
N PRO A 200 14.99 -3.15 25.44
CA PRO A 200 14.25 -2.25 26.33
C PRO A 200 14.38 -0.77 25.96
N VAL A 201 15.55 -0.31 25.49
CA VAL A 201 15.80 1.11 25.20
C VAL A 201 15.00 1.60 23.99
N GLU A 202 15.02 0.85 22.89
CA GLU A 202 14.30 1.23 21.68
C GLU A 202 12.78 1.01 21.84
N THR A 203 12.40 -0.04 22.56
CA THR A 203 10.99 -0.33 22.87
C THR A 203 10.36 0.76 23.74
N ALA A 204 11.11 1.37 24.66
CA ALA A 204 10.61 2.47 25.52
C ALA A 204 10.16 3.70 24.72
N LYS A 205 10.62 3.87 23.46
CA LYS A 205 10.17 4.95 22.57
C LYS A 205 8.73 4.76 22.06
N PHE A 206 8.13 3.60 22.32
CA PHE A 206 6.73 3.32 22.03
C PHE A 206 5.82 3.57 23.22
N ASP A 207 6.39 3.70 24.43
CA ASP A 207 5.63 3.85 25.68
C ASP A 207 5.19 5.29 25.86
N GLN A 208 3.96 5.46 26.34
CA GLN A 208 3.59 6.73 26.97
C GLN A 208 4.37 6.92 28.27
N VAL A 209 4.54 8.17 28.69
CA VAL A 209 5.08 8.49 30.00
C VAL A 209 3.96 8.93 30.93
N LYS A 210 3.78 8.22 32.04
CA LYS A 210 2.81 8.53 33.08
C LYS A 210 3.51 8.70 34.42
N ASP A 211 3.29 9.83 35.08
CA ASP A 211 3.88 10.15 36.39
C ASP A 211 5.42 9.99 36.42
N GLY A 212 6.08 10.35 35.31
CA GLY A 212 7.53 10.23 35.14
C GLY A 212 8.05 8.79 34.94
N LYS A 213 7.16 7.82 34.73
CA LYS A 213 7.51 6.40 34.47
C LYS A 213 6.94 5.95 33.13
N ALA A 214 7.65 5.04 32.48
CA ALA A 214 7.17 4.42 31.25
C ALA A 214 5.91 3.58 31.51
N ASP A 215 4.85 3.85 30.77
CA ASP A 215 3.66 3.03 30.69
C ASP A 215 3.87 1.97 29.59
N THR A 216 4.28 0.78 30.01
CA THR A 216 4.61 -0.32 29.09
C THR A 216 3.38 -0.99 28.46
N THR A 217 2.18 -0.48 28.74
CA THR A 217 0.92 -0.95 28.14
C THR A 217 0.46 -0.01 27.04
N HIS A 218 0.40 1.29 27.33
CA HIS A 218 -0.14 2.29 26.40
C HIS A 218 0.90 2.79 25.40
N LEU A 219 0.44 3.08 24.19
CA LEU A 219 1.31 3.48 23.08
C LEU A 219 1.32 5.01 22.93
N GLU A 220 2.52 5.59 22.84
CA GLU A 220 2.72 6.94 22.29
C GLU A 220 2.51 6.92 20.77
N GLU A 221 2.47 8.08 20.11
CA GLU A 221 2.19 8.19 18.66
C GLU A 221 3.01 7.23 17.80
N LYS A 222 4.33 7.17 17.99
CA LYS A 222 5.22 6.27 17.27
C LYS A 222 4.86 4.79 17.50
N GLY A 223 4.58 4.44 18.75
CA GLY A 223 4.13 3.09 19.11
C GLY A 223 2.81 2.73 18.45
N SER A 224 1.86 3.67 18.45
CA SER A 224 0.54 3.52 17.83
C SER A 224 0.68 3.17 16.35
N PHE A 225 1.51 3.91 15.62
CA PHE A 225 1.77 3.67 14.21
C PHE A 225 2.44 2.31 13.96
N VAL A 226 3.51 2.00 14.69
CA VAL A 226 4.26 0.75 14.50
C VAL A 226 3.41 -0.49 14.78
N PHE A 227 2.67 -0.49 15.88
CA PHE A 227 1.81 -1.63 16.26
C PHE A 227 0.62 -1.77 15.31
N ALA A 228 0.06 -0.65 14.82
CA ALA A 228 -0.95 -0.68 13.78
C ALA A 228 -0.41 -1.30 12.48
N GLY A 229 0.84 -1.02 12.11
CA GLY A 229 1.49 -1.63 10.95
C GLY A 229 1.56 -3.16 11.04
N LEU A 230 1.79 -3.71 12.24
CA LEU A 230 1.74 -5.16 12.48
C LEU A 230 0.33 -5.73 12.23
N VAL A 231 -0.69 -5.04 12.75
CA VAL A 231 -2.10 -5.42 12.53
C VAL A 231 -2.45 -5.38 11.03
N VAL A 232 -2.08 -4.30 10.33
CA VAL A 232 -2.38 -4.13 8.89
C VAL A 232 -1.66 -5.17 8.03
N ALA A 233 -0.40 -5.50 8.36
CA ALA A 233 0.36 -6.51 7.63
C ALA A 233 -0.35 -7.87 7.64
N GLU A 234 -0.79 -8.34 8.82
CA GLU A 234 -1.51 -9.59 8.94
C GLU A 234 -2.93 -9.54 8.36
N LEU A 235 -3.62 -8.39 8.44
CA LEU A 235 -4.94 -8.24 7.82
C LEU A 235 -4.89 -8.40 6.30
N ARG A 236 -3.86 -7.86 5.65
CA ARG A 236 -3.66 -8.01 4.20
C ARG A 236 -3.48 -9.47 3.79
N GLU A 237 -2.80 -10.25 4.61
CA GLU A 237 -2.55 -11.68 4.37
C GLU A 237 -3.79 -12.53 4.65
N LYS A 238 -4.39 -12.34 5.83
CA LYS A 238 -5.44 -13.24 6.37
C LYS A 238 -6.85 -12.82 5.98
N VAL A 239 -7.06 -11.57 5.56
CA VAL A 239 -8.37 -11.02 5.19
C VAL A 239 -8.27 -10.31 3.83
N PRO A 240 -8.24 -11.05 2.71
CA PRO A 240 -8.05 -10.47 1.38
C PRO A 240 -9.06 -9.37 1.02
N GLY A 241 -10.29 -9.46 1.55
CA GLY A 241 -11.33 -8.42 1.38
C GLY A 241 -10.98 -7.06 2.00
N LEU A 242 -9.98 -7.00 2.89
CA LEU A 242 -9.45 -5.76 3.47
C LEU A 242 -8.14 -5.30 2.83
N ALA A 243 -7.55 -6.05 1.89
CA ALA A 243 -6.23 -5.68 1.33
C ALA A 243 -6.25 -4.29 0.66
N GLN A 244 -7.33 -3.98 -0.05
CA GLN A 244 -7.56 -2.68 -0.71
C GLN A 244 -7.95 -1.56 0.27
N ALA A 245 -8.27 -1.90 1.53
CA ALA A 245 -8.67 -0.93 2.54
C ALA A 245 -7.50 -0.09 3.07
N PHE A 246 -6.27 -0.47 2.74
CA PHE A 246 -5.04 0.12 3.28
C PHE A 246 -4.18 0.74 2.19
N ARG A 247 -3.72 1.98 2.39
CA ARG A 247 -2.74 2.68 1.55
C ARG A 247 -1.49 1.82 1.38
N GLY A 248 -0.88 1.90 0.20
CA GLY A 248 0.28 1.10 -0.18
C GLY A 248 1.44 1.10 0.83
N GLU A 249 1.52 2.01 1.80
CA GLU A 249 2.63 2.12 2.75
C GLU A 249 2.55 1.11 3.92
N VAL A 250 3.01 -0.13 3.76
CA VAL A 250 3.44 -0.95 4.92
C VAL A 250 4.70 -1.71 4.53
N GLY A 251 5.87 -1.21 4.87
CA GLY A 251 7.10 -1.89 4.47
C GLY A 251 8.32 -1.33 5.17
N MET A 252 8.33 -1.33 6.49
CA MET A 252 9.62 -1.43 7.17
C MET A 252 9.77 -2.86 7.64
N SER A 253 10.85 -3.51 7.21
CA SER A 253 11.18 -4.80 7.80
C SER A 253 11.44 -4.60 9.29
N VAL A 254 10.92 -5.49 10.13
CA VAL A 254 11.20 -5.53 11.58
C VAL A 254 12.71 -5.65 11.87
N ALA A 255 13.52 -6.05 10.88
CA ALA A 255 14.98 -6.04 10.92
C ALA A 255 15.62 -4.67 10.73
N ALA A 256 15.03 -3.78 9.95
CA ALA A 256 15.57 -2.44 9.76
C ALA A 256 15.43 -1.62 11.06
N VAL A 257 14.28 -1.62 11.72
CA VAL A 257 14.03 -0.74 12.89
C VAL A 257 15.02 -0.97 14.05
N SER A 258 15.64 -2.15 14.18
CA SER A 258 16.53 -2.52 15.30
C SER A 258 18.01 -2.16 15.14
N ALA A 259 18.48 -1.84 13.93
CA ALA A 259 19.89 -1.49 13.75
C ALA A 259 20.14 -0.01 14.09
N LYS A 260 21.07 0.24 15.02
CA LYS A 260 21.61 1.58 15.28
C LYS A 260 22.09 2.17 13.94
N PRO A 261 21.59 3.35 13.54
CA PRO A 261 22.01 3.95 12.27
C PRO A 261 23.50 4.35 12.34
N ASP A 262 24.21 4.17 11.23
CA ASP A 262 25.59 4.60 11.07
C ASP A 262 25.67 6.13 10.90
N ALA A 263 24.64 6.73 10.29
CA ALA A 263 24.48 8.18 10.18
C ALA A 263 23.03 8.61 10.43
N ILE A 264 22.84 9.80 11.00
CA ILE A 264 21.53 10.44 11.21
C ILE A 264 21.54 11.78 10.50
N VAL A 265 20.61 11.97 9.56
CA VAL A 265 20.42 13.21 8.81
C VAL A 265 19.23 13.96 9.39
N SER A 266 19.39 15.25 9.68
CA SER A 266 18.33 16.10 10.23
C SER A 266 18.47 17.54 9.74
N ALA A 267 17.39 18.13 9.23
CA ALA A 267 17.41 19.51 8.74
C ALA A 267 17.71 20.56 9.84
N ASP A 268 17.42 20.25 11.11
CA ASP A 268 17.66 21.10 12.28
C ASP A 268 19.05 20.92 12.91
N ASN A 269 19.94 20.17 12.27
CA ASN A 269 21.29 19.87 12.75
C ASN A 269 21.35 19.11 14.10
N SER A 270 20.27 18.41 14.49
CA SER A 270 20.24 17.53 15.69
C SER A 270 20.83 16.13 15.48
N GLY A 271 21.14 15.76 14.24
CA GLY A 271 21.74 14.49 13.81
C GLY A 271 23.25 14.59 13.60
N THR A 272 23.84 13.57 12.99
CA THR A 272 25.28 13.58 12.64
C THR A 272 25.57 14.36 11.36
N HIS A 273 24.57 14.57 10.50
CA HIS A 273 24.67 15.30 9.24
C HIS A 273 23.43 16.17 9.01
N VAL A 274 23.59 17.24 8.24
CA VAL A 274 22.47 18.11 7.82
C VAL A 274 21.87 17.64 6.48
N THR A 275 22.69 17.08 5.58
CA THR A 275 22.28 16.67 4.24
C THR A 275 22.46 15.16 4.04
N VAL A 276 21.63 14.60 3.15
CA VAL A 276 21.69 13.18 2.78
C VAL A 276 22.98 12.89 2.00
N SER A 277 23.39 13.79 1.12
CA SER A 277 24.61 13.64 0.33
C SER A 277 25.86 13.56 1.20
N ALA A 278 25.94 14.35 2.28
CA ALA A 278 27.07 14.29 3.21
C ALA A 278 27.10 12.95 3.96
N ALA A 279 25.94 12.42 4.37
CA ALA A 279 25.86 11.12 5.01
C ALA A 279 26.26 9.97 4.05
N VAL A 280 25.86 10.02 2.77
CA VAL A 280 26.31 9.07 1.75
C VAL A 280 27.82 9.18 1.54
N ALA A 281 28.36 10.40 1.48
CA ALA A 281 29.80 10.63 1.34
C ALA A 281 30.60 10.07 2.53
N SER A 282 30.03 10.04 3.74
CA SER A 282 30.68 9.50 4.94
C SER A 282 30.78 7.95 4.97
N ALA A 283 29.97 7.25 4.19
CA ALA A 283 30.00 5.79 4.13
C ALA A 283 31.32 5.26 3.56
N PRO A 284 31.84 4.10 4.01
CA PRO A 284 33.05 3.52 3.43
C PRO A 284 32.82 3.11 1.97
N GLU A 285 33.85 3.26 1.14
CA GLU A 285 33.89 2.65 -0.19
C GLU A 285 34.06 1.13 -0.08
N GLY A 286 33.51 0.37 -1.03
CA GLY A 286 33.63 -1.09 -1.07
C GLY A 286 32.96 -1.80 0.09
N GLY A 287 31.92 -1.21 0.69
CA GLY A 287 31.15 -1.81 1.78
C GLY A 287 30.65 -3.22 1.44
N THR A 288 30.61 -4.09 2.44
CA THR A 288 30.12 -5.48 2.30
C THR A 288 28.89 -5.78 3.16
N LYS A 289 28.41 -4.75 3.87
CA LYS A 289 27.25 -4.80 4.76
C LYS A 289 26.49 -3.47 4.70
N PRO A 290 25.20 -3.44 5.07
CA PRO A 290 24.43 -2.21 5.11
C PRO A 290 25.13 -1.09 5.89
N PHE A 291 25.20 0.10 5.27
CA PHE A 291 25.50 1.36 5.94
C PHE A 291 24.19 2.16 6.03
N VAL A 292 23.65 2.27 7.23
CA VAL A 292 22.30 2.76 7.48
C VAL A 292 22.31 4.25 7.78
N ILE A 293 21.69 5.02 6.89
CA ILE A 293 21.46 6.46 7.02
C ILE A 293 19.99 6.67 7.43
N LEU A 294 19.76 7.01 8.69
CA LEU A 294 18.44 7.43 9.18
C LEU A 294 18.22 8.90 8.79
N ILE A 295 17.13 9.20 8.09
CA ILE A 295 16.75 10.53 7.67
C ILE A 295 15.51 10.94 8.46
N LYS A 296 15.65 11.94 9.35
CA LYS A 296 14.53 12.47 10.12
C LYS A 296 13.49 13.14 9.20
N PRO A 297 12.25 13.35 9.67
CA PRO A 297 11.27 14.16 8.97
C PRO A 297 11.84 15.55 8.61
N GLY A 298 11.62 15.98 7.37
CA GLY A 298 12.14 17.21 6.81
C GLY A 298 12.13 17.22 5.29
N VAL A 299 12.29 18.43 4.72
CA VAL A 299 12.41 18.64 3.27
C VAL A 299 13.86 18.95 2.92
N TYR A 300 14.52 18.00 2.28
CA TYR A 300 15.93 18.02 1.89
C TYR A 300 16.05 18.42 0.42
N ARG A 301 16.42 19.68 0.18
CA ARG A 301 16.55 20.26 -1.17
C ARG A 301 17.96 20.04 -1.72
N GLU A 302 18.21 18.87 -2.28
CA GLU A 302 19.54 18.47 -2.75
C GLU A 302 19.48 17.48 -3.92
N HIS A 303 20.62 17.32 -4.60
CA HIS A 303 20.85 16.22 -5.54
C HIS A 303 21.67 15.15 -4.81
N VAL A 304 21.13 13.94 -4.67
CA VAL A 304 21.81 12.84 -3.97
C VAL A 304 22.36 11.85 -5.00
N HIS A 305 23.66 11.59 -4.96
CA HIS A 305 24.30 10.56 -5.77
C HIS A 305 24.86 9.46 -4.87
N VAL A 306 24.38 8.23 -5.06
CA VAL A 306 24.95 7.02 -4.47
C VAL A 306 25.85 6.36 -5.52
N PRO A 307 27.18 6.60 -5.46
CA PRO A 307 28.10 6.12 -6.47
C PRO A 307 28.28 4.60 -6.42
N LYS A 308 28.80 4.02 -7.50
CA LYS A 308 28.99 2.56 -7.64
C LYS A 308 29.94 2.01 -6.58
N GLU A 309 30.90 2.81 -6.15
CA GLU A 309 31.92 2.52 -5.14
C GLU A 309 31.34 2.40 -3.73
N LYS A 310 30.08 2.80 -3.52
CA LYS A 310 29.37 2.73 -2.24
C LYS A 310 28.16 1.78 -2.33
N PRO A 311 28.38 0.46 -2.42
CA PRO A 311 27.29 -0.52 -2.32
C PRO A 311 26.72 -0.57 -0.90
N PHE A 312 25.57 -1.22 -0.73
CA PHE A 312 24.90 -1.44 0.57
C PHE A 312 24.49 -0.17 1.33
N ILE A 313 24.33 0.98 0.65
CA ILE A 313 23.73 2.16 1.27
C ILE A 313 22.25 1.90 1.56
N THR A 314 21.82 2.16 2.79
CA THR A 314 20.41 2.15 3.19
C THR A 314 19.96 3.55 3.57
N LEU A 315 19.02 4.15 2.81
CA LEU A 315 18.32 5.38 3.19
C LEU A 315 17.02 5.04 3.90
N ARG A 316 16.87 5.46 5.15
CA ARG A 316 15.72 5.07 5.98
C ARG A 316 15.05 6.29 6.58
N GLY A 317 13.80 6.55 6.23
CA GLY A 317 12.96 7.50 6.95
C GLY A 317 12.47 6.93 8.29
N GLU A 318 11.85 7.78 9.10
CA GLU A 318 11.18 7.30 10.30
C GLU A 318 9.89 6.53 9.93
N PRO A 319 9.55 5.43 10.64
CA PRO A 319 8.36 4.66 10.33
C PRO A 319 7.09 5.52 10.29
N GLY A 320 6.38 5.51 9.15
CA GLY A 320 5.12 6.24 8.98
C GLY A 320 5.22 7.70 8.60
N GLU A 321 6.44 8.16 8.42
CA GLU A 321 6.76 9.55 8.12
C GLU A 321 7.28 9.70 6.68
N ALA A 322 7.00 8.75 5.79
CA ALA A 322 7.49 8.79 4.41
C ALA A 322 7.09 10.07 3.68
N ALA A 323 5.86 10.56 3.90
CA ALA A 323 5.38 11.83 3.37
C ALA A 323 6.04 13.06 4.02
N ALA A 324 6.63 12.92 5.21
CA ALA A 324 7.32 13.97 5.93
C ALA A 324 8.84 13.97 5.70
N THR A 325 9.44 12.86 5.25
CA THR A 325 10.85 12.76 4.85
C THR A 325 10.99 12.85 3.33
N VAL A 326 11.27 14.06 2.82
CA VAL A 326 11.25 14.36 1.37
C VAL A 326 12.62 14.80 0.88
N ILE A 327 13.19 14.07 -0.09
CA ILE A 327 14.35 14.49 -0.87
C ILE A 327 13.84 15.06 -2.20
N THR A 328 14.10 16.33 -2.47
CA THR A 328 13.45 17.07 -3.56
C THR A 328 14.40 17.99 -4.32
N ARG A 329 14.19 18.11 -5.64
CA ARG A 329 14.85 19.08 -6.51
C ARG A 329 13.97 19.41 -7.72
N GLY A 330 14.21 20.55 -8.37
CA GLY A 330 13.48 20.97 -9.58
C GLY A 330 14.43 21.12 -10.76
N VAL A 331 15.10 20.03 -11.17
CA VAL A 331 16.02 20.03 -12.31
C VAL A 331 15.48 19.12 -13.41
N ASN A 332 15.59 19.59 -14.66
CA ASN A 332 15.08 18.90 -15.84
C ASN A 332 16.00 19.07 -17.05
N LEU A 333 15.66 18.47 -18.17
CA LEU A 333 16.51 18.49 -19.38
C LEU A 333 16.62 19.86 -20.09
N LYS A 334 15.88 20.88 -19.64
CA LYS A 334 16.06 22.27 -20.09
C LYS A 334 16.98 23.07 -19.16
N SER A 335 17.29 22.55 -17.97
CA SER A 335 18.22 23.17 -17.03
C SER A 335 19.65 23.17 -17.56
N VAL A 336 20.46 24.09 -17.03
CA VAL A 336 21.90 24.15 -17.25
C VAL A 336 22.63 23.95 -15.92
N ASP A 337 23.82 23.36 -15.97
CA ASP A 337 24.71 23.23 -14.81
C ASP A 337 25.40 24.58 -14.49
N ASP A 338 26.19 24.61 -13.41
CA ASP A 338 26.92 25.81 -12.97
C ASP A 338 27.96 26.30 -13.99
N LYS A 339 28.30 25.48 -14.99
CA LYS A 339 29.23 25.78 -16.08
C LYS A 339 28.50 26.18 -17.37
N GLY A 340 27.16 26.26 -17.35
CA GLY A 340 26.33 26.60 -18.49
C GLY A 340 26.10 25.46 -19.48
N HIS A 341 26.48 24.23 -19.17
CA HIS A 341 26.19 23.07 -20.03
C HIS A 341 24.79 22.55 -19.79
N LYS A 342 24.16 22.00 -20.83
CA LYS A 342 22.86 21.33 -20.69
C LYS A 342 22.98 20.12 -19.76
N VAL A 343 22.10 20.08 -18.77
CA VAL A 343 21.88 18.93 -17.89
C VAL A 343 21.52 17.71 -18.75
N GLN A 344 22.20 16.57 -18.54
CA GLN A 344 21.81 15.30 -19.17
C GLN A 344 20.84 14.54 -18.25
N THR A 345 20.34 13.40 -18.73
CA THR A 345 19.28 12.69 -18.02
C THR A 345 19.69 12.21 -16.63
N ARG A 346 20.95 11.83 -16.42
CA ARG A 346 21.43 11.40 -15.09
C ARG A 346 21.41 12.56 -14.10
N GLU A 347 21.88 13.73 -14.53
CA GLU A 347 22.01 14.94 -13.72
C GLU A 347 20.64 15.60 -13.45
N SER A 348 19.62 15.26 -14.25
CA SER A 348 18.24 15.70 -14.01
C SER A 348 17.53 14.95 -12.87
N ALA A 349 18.06 13.82 -12.42
CA ALA A 349 17.46 13.07 -11.33
C ALA A 349 17.62 13.80 -10.00
N THR A 350 16.60 13.84 -9.15
CA THR A 350 16.77 14.28 -7.75
C THR A 350 17.70 13.33 -7.01
N VAL A 351 17.54 12.02 -7.21
CA VAL A 351 18.42 10.98 -6.66
C VAL A 351 18.94 10.06 -7.77
N LEU A 352 20.26 9.85 -7.81
CA LEU A 352 20.95 8.91 -8.70
C LEU A 352 21.54 7.76 -7.88
N VAL A 353 21.15 6.53 -8.18
CA VAL A 353 21.61 5.31 -7.49
C VAL A 353 22.39 4.42 -8.44
N GLN A 354 23.68 4.20 -8.15
CA GLN A 354 24.56 3.30 -8.91
C GLN A 354 25.24 2.24 -8.02
N GLY A 355 25.25 2.43 -6.70
CA GLY A 355 25.71 1.41 -5.74
C GLY A 355 24.77 0.21 -5.70
N ALA A 356 25.31 -1.00 -5.87
CA ALA A 356 24.54 -2.25 -5.74
C ALA A 356 24.06 -2.47 -4.31
N ASP A 357 23.03 -3.31 -4.14
CA ASP A 357 22.44 -3.62 -2.82
C ASP A 357 21.90 -2.39 -2.07
N PHE A 358 21.57 -1.34 -2.82
CA PHE A 358 20.94 -0.14 -2.27
C PHE A 358 19.57 -0.45 -1.71
N THR A 359 19.23 0.12 -0.55
CA THR A 359 17.89 0.03 0.04
C THR A 359 17.36 1.43 0.37
N ALA A 360 16.09 1.69 0.09
CA ALA A 360 15.36 2.82 0.62
C ALA A 360 14.07 2.37 1.31
N GLU A 361 13.82 2.88 2.51
CA GLU A 361 12.61 2.59 3.29
C GLU A 361 11.97 3.88 3.80
N GLY A 362 10.69 4.13 3.48
CA GLY A 362 9.94 5.23 4.05
C GLY A 362 10.47 6.63 3.69
N VAL A 363 10.90 6.83 2.44
CA VAL A 363 11.41 8.12 1.94
C VAL A 363 10.62 8.56 0.71
N THR A 364 10.35 9.85 0.59
CA THR A 364 9.82 10.47 -0.63
C THR A 364 10.95 11.00 -1.51
N PHE A 365 10.96 10.60 -2.78
CA PHE A 365 11.79 11.15 -3.84
C PHE A 365 10.91 12.00 -4.75
N GLU A 366 11.24 13.28 -4.92
CA GLU A 366 10.42 14.23 -5.66
C GLU A 366 11.22 15.02 -6.69
N ASN A 367 10.64 15.19 -7.88
CA ASN A 367 11.04 16.25 -8.80
C ASN A 367 9.93 17.29 -8.94
N THR A 368 10.23 18.56 -8.65
CA THR A 368 9.25 19.66 -8.60
C THR A 368 9.00 20.34 -9.95
N THR A 369 9.70 19.93 -11.02
CA THR A 369 9.42 20.38 -12.40
C THR A 369 7.94 20.22 -12.71
N THR A 370 7.28 21.26 -13.22
CA THR A 370 5.83 21.23 -13.43
C THR A 370 5.45 20.63 -14.79
N ARG A 371 4.19 20.22 -14.94
CA ARG A 371 3.66 19.68 -16.22
C ARG A 371 3.76 20.70 -17.36
N GLU A 372 3.54 21.97 -17.04
CA GLU A 372 3.54 23.10 -17.99
C GLU A 372 4.89 23.27 -18.66
N GLU A 373 5.97 22.84 -18.00
CA GLU A 373 7.32 22.88 -18.54
C GLU A 373 7.54 21.88 -19.69
N LYS A 374 6.69 20.86 -19.84
CA LYS A 374 6.70 19.89 -20.96
C LYS A 374 8.11 19.33 -21.23
N VAL A 375 8.74 18.77 -20.19
CA VAL A 375 10.11 18.27 -20.21
C VAL A 375 10.25 17.10 -19.24
N GLN A 376 11.16 16.19 -19.55
CA GLN A 376 11.54 15.07 -18.70
C GLN A 376 12.20 15.58 -17.41
N ALA A 377 11.78 15.04 -16.27
CA ALA A 377 12.30 15.41 -14.97
C ALA A 377 12.19 14.25 -13.97
N LEU A 378 13.35 13.69 -13.62
CA LEU A 378 13.44 12.44 -12.88
C LEU A 378 13.40 12.72 -11.37
N ALA A 379 12.53 12.03 -10.64
CA ALA A 379 12.63 11.95 -9.19
C ALA A 379 13.77 11.00 -8.77
N ILE A 380 13.93 9.89 -9.50
CA ILE A 380 15.02 8.95 -9.27
C ILE A 380 15.51 8.29 -10.55
N TYR A 381 16.82 8.01 -10.59
CA TYR A 381 17.48 7.19 -11.60
C TYR A 381 18.18 6.02 -10.89
N VAL A 382 17.82 4.78 -11.25
CA VAL A 382 18.39 3.55 -10.68
C VAL A 382 19.17 2.78 -11.75
N GLU A 383 20.49 2.74 -11.58
CA GLU A 383 21.46 1.98 -12.36
C GLU A 383 22.22 0.99 -11.46
N ALA A 384 21.48 0.21 -10.67
CA ALA A 384 22.03 -0.67 -9.64
C ALA A 384 21.33 -2.04 -9.63
N ASP A 385 22.10 -3.10 -9.38
CA ASP A 385 21.56 -4.43 -9.14
C ASP A 385 21.19 -4.62 -7.66
N ARG A 386 20.14 -5.40 -7.42
CA ARG A 386 19.58 -5.69 -6.10
C ARG A 386 19.12 -4.45 -5.32
N ALA A 387 18.62 -3.43 -6.02
CA ALA A 387 18.06 -2.24 -5.37
C ALA A 387 16.67 -2.52 -4.80
N VAL A 388 16.40 -2.09 -3.57
CA VAL A 388 15.14 -2.32 -2.85
C VAL A 388 14.52 -1.00 -2.41
N PHE A 389 13.22 -0.84 -2.61
CA PHE A 389 12.43 0.30 -2.17
C PHE A 389 11.20 -0.19 -1.42
N ARG A 390 10.95 0.31 -0.21
CA ARG A 390 9.78 -0.08 0.59
C ARG A 390 9.08 1.11 1.21
N GLY A 391 7.76 1.20 1.04
CA GLY A 391 7.02 2.33 1.63
C GLY A 391 7.48 3.69 1.09
N CYS A 392 8.14 3.72 -0.07
CA CYS A 392 8.67 4.93 -0.66
C CYS A 392 7.62 5.62 -1.53
N ARG A 393 7.77 6.93 -1.70
CA ARG A 393 6.93 7.74 -2.58
C ARG A 393 7.79 8.32 -3.69
N PHE A 394 7.34 8.25 -4.93
CA PHE A 394 8.03 8.78 -6.10
C PHE A 394 7.11 9.78 -6.78
N LEU A 395 7.49 11.06 -6.73
CA LEU A 395 6.63 12.17 -7.10
C LEU A 395 7.22 12.92 -8.29
N GLY A 396 6.45 13.04 -9.37
CA GLY A 396 6.87 13.76 -10.57
C GLY A 396 5.78 13.87 -11.64
N TRP A 397 6.20 14.17 -12.86
CA TRP A 397 5.32 14.27 -14.03
C TRP A 397 5.78 13.38 -15.18
N GLN A 398 6.67 13.86 -16.05
CA GLN A 398 7.24 13.05 -17.15
C GLN A 398 8.53 12.40 -16.67
N ASP A 399 8.70 11.10 -16.97
CA ASP A 399 9.94 10.35 -16.67
C ASP A 399 10.28 10.28 -15.17
N THR A 400 9.29 10.13 -14.29
CA THR A 400 9.47 10.20 -12.82
C THR A 400 10.47 9.19 -12.25
N VAL A 401 10.37 7.91 -12.64
CA VAL A 401 11.23 6.83 -12.16
C VAL A 401 11.94 6.20 -13.35
N ARG A 402 13.27 6.33 -13.40
CA ARG A 402 14.08 5.60 -14.37
C ARG A 402 14.69 4.36 -13.74
N VAL A 403 14.28 3.20 -14.24
CA VAL A 403 14.78 1.88 -13.86
C VAL A 403 15.69 1.36 -14.98
N GLU A 404 16.96 1.77 -14.97
CA GLU A 404 17.83 1.64 -16.15
C GLU A 404 18.51 0.27 -16.27
N LYS A 405 19.09 -0.24 -15.18
CA LYS A 405 19.93 -1.44 -15.20
C LYS A 405 19.88 -2.16 -13.86
N GLY A 406 20.07 -3.48 -13.91
CA GLY A 406 20.05 -4.35 -12.74
C GLY A 406 18.64 -4.79 -12.35
N ARG A 407 18.54 -5.61 -11.31
CA ARG A 407 17.28 -6.05 -10.71
C ARG A 407 16.86 -5.13 -9.59
N GLN A 408 15.58 -4.81 -9.52
CA GLN A 408 15.05 -3.79 -8.62
C GLN A 408 13.70 -4.26 -8.06
N TYR A 409 13.48 -4.06 -6.76
CA TYR A 409 12.26 -4.45 -6.08
C TYR A 409 11.61 -3.25 -5.40
N PHE A 410 10.36 -2.96 -5.77
CA PHE A 410 9.53 -1.93 -5.16
C PHE A 410 8.38 -2.63 -4.46
N GLU A 411 8.28 -2.46 -3.15
CA GLU A 411 7.21 -3.04 -2.36
C GLU A 411 6.45 -1.95 -1.64
N ASN A 412 5.12 -1.98 -1.75
CA ASN A 412 4.30 -1.10 -0.92
C ASN A 412 4.66 0.39 -1.14
N CYS A 413 5.00 0.74 -2.39
CA CYS A 413 5.40 2.10 -2.79
C CYS A 413 4.25 2.84 -3.47
N TYR A 414 4.31 4.17 -3.46
CA TYR A 414 3.44 5.05 -4.24
C TYR A 414 4.25 5.70 -5.37
N VAL A 415 3.86 5.53 -6.62
CA VAL A 415 4.50 6.15 -7.78
C VAL A 415 3.47 6.99 -8.53
N ASN A 416 3.74 8.27 -8.77
CA ASN A 416 2.87 9.09 -9.60
C ASN A 416 3.58 9.70 -10.81
N GLY A 417 2.81 10.01 -11.85
CA GLY A 417 3.29 10.67 -13.06
C GLY A 417 2.25 10.65 -14.17
N HIS A 418 2.66 10.91 -15.42
CA HIS A 418 1.75 10.86 -16.57
C HIS A 418 2.36 10.18 -17.82
N VAL A 419 3.34 10.80 -18.47
CA VAL A 419 4.02 10.29 -19.66
C VAL A 419 5.28 9.55 -19.23
N ASP A 420 5.35 8.27 -19.61
CA ASP A 420 6.53 7.41 -19.47
C ASP A 420 7.12 7.41 -18.06
N PHE A 421 6.26 7.53 -17.05
CA PHE A 421 6.73 7.88 -15.71
C PHE A 421 7.43 6.72 -14.99
N ILE A 422 7.41 5.52 -15.57
CA ILE A 422 8.29 4.39 -15.25
C ILE A 422 8.98 3.93 -16.55
N TYR A 423 10.29 4.16 -16.70
CA TYR A 423 10.99 3.88 -17.97
C TYR A 423 12.45 3.43 -17.78
N GLY A 424 13.07 2.91 -18.85
CA GLY A 424 14.45 2.38 -18.85
C GLY A 424 14.58 0.92 -19.27
N GLY A 425 15.78 0.34 -19.11
CA GLY A 425 16.09 -1.03 -19.56
C GLY A 425 16.13 -2.12 -18.49
N GLY A 426 15.94 -1.77 -17.22
CA GLY A 426 16.14 -2.67 -16.07
C GLY A 426 15.06 -3.72 -15.88
N PHE A 427 15.32 -4.67 -14.98
CA PHE A 427 14.32 -5.64 -14.52
C PHE A 427 13.77 -5.19 -13.17
N SER A 428 12.51 -4.76 -13.14
CA SER A 428 11.90 -4.21 -11.93
C SER A 428 10.59 -4.91 -11.61
N VAL A 429 10.45 -5.34 -10.35
CA VAL A 429 9.21 -5.88 -9.80
C VAL A 429 8.59 -4.85 -8.87
N PHE A 430 7.38 -4.40 -9.20
CA PHE A 430 6.54 -3.57 -8.36
C PHE A 430 5.50 -4.48 -7.72
N ASN A 431 5.48 -4.57 -6.40
CA ASN A 431 4.63 -5.48 -5.65
C ASN A 431 3.78 -4.73 -4.63
N ARG A 432 2.45 -4.83 -4.75
CA ARG A 432 1.49 -4.11 -3.90
C ARG A 432 1.72 -2.60 -3.87
N CYS A 433 2.18 -2.05 -4.99
CA CYS A 433 2.37 -0.62 -5.14
C CYS A 433 1.06 0.05 -5.59
N GLU A 434 0.91 1.32 -5.26
CA GLU A 434 -0.05 2.19 -5.91
C GLU A 434 0.63 2.96 -7.04
N ILE A 435 0.05 2.87 -8.24
CA ILE A 435 0.53 3.50 -9.47
C ILE A 435 -0.48 4.55 -9.90
N HIS A 436 -0.22 5.81 -9.57
CA HIS A 436 -1.16 6.91 -9.74
C HIS A 436 -0.91 7.73 -11.01
N CYS A 437 -1.84 7.66 -11.95
CA CYS A 437 -1.81 8.41 -13.19
C CYS A 437 -2.39 9.80 -12.97
N ARG A 438 -1.56 10.84 -13.01
CA ARG A 438 -1.97 12.22 -12.72
C ARG A 438 -2.77 12.84 -13.86
N ALA A 439 -2.42 12.51 -15.11
CA ALA A 439 -3.03 13.01 -16.34
C ALA A 439 -2.91 11.95 -17.45
N ASP A 440 -3.50 12.22 -18.63
CA ASP A 440 -3.34 11.36 -19.81
C ASP A 440 -1.87 11.00 -20.07
N GLY A 441 -1.61 9.73 -20.43
CA GLY A 441 -0.24 9.31 -20.74
C GLY A 441 -0.05 7.80 -20.78
N TYR A 442 1.13 7.38 -20.35
CA TYR A 442 1.64 6.02 -20.45
C TYR A 442 2.33 5.67 -19.12
N ILE A 443 1.90 4.58 -18.48
CA ILE A 443 2.52 4.15 -17.23
C ILE A 443 3.97 3.74 -17.47
N THR A 444 4.20 2.87 -18.46
CA THR A 444 5.54 2.36 -18.75
C THR A 444 6.08 2.74 -20.13
N ALA A 445 7.39 2.94 -20.19
CA ALA A 445 8.15 3.03 -21.44
C ALA A 445 9.42 2.16 -21.36
N ALA A 446 9.24 0.84 -21.47
CA ALA A 446 10.33 -0.11 -21.34
C ALA A 446 11.26 -0.12 -22.57
N SER A 447 12.55 -0.30 -22.33
CA SER A 447 13.58 -0.58 -23.34
C SER A 447 14.35 -1.86 -23.01
N THR A 448 13.62 -2.89 -22.58
CA THR A 448 14.17 -4.19 -22.19
C THR A 448 14.98 -4.81 -23.32
N ASP A 449 16.18 -5.33 -22.99
CA ASP A 449 17.03 -6.06 -23.93
C ASP A 449 16.35 -7.36 -24.42
N GLU A 450 16.61 -7.76 -25.65
CA GLU A 450 16.10 -8.99 -26.26
C GLU A 450 16.42 -10.25 -25.42
N LYS A 451 17.64 -10.28 -24.85
CA LYS A 451 18.13 -11.43 -24.08
C LYS A 451 17.64 -11.42 -22.64
N ALA A 452 17.10 -10.29 -22.16
CA ALA A 452 16.58 -10.21 -20.81
C ALA A 452 15.24 -10.96 -20.72
N PRO A 453 15.11 -11.96 -19.83
CA PRO A 453 13.89 -12.76 -19.73
C PRO A 453 12.69 -11.94 -19.28
N TRP A 454 12.94 -10.90 -18.49
CA TRP A 454 11.94 -10.05 -17.85
C TRP A 454 12.28 -8.57 -18.02
N GLY A 455 11.24 -7.75 -18.13
CA GLY A 455 11.33 -6.28 -18.07
C GLY A 455 10.65 -5.80 -16.80
N TYR A 456 9.52 -5.11 -16.90
CA TYR A 456 8.77 -4.69 -15.72
C TYR A 456 7.68 -5.70 -15.36
N VAL A 457 7.50 -5.96 -14.07
CA VAL A 457 6.42 -6.80 -13.56
C VAL A 457 5.70 -6.08 -12.44
N PHE A 458 4.41 -5.84 -12.60
CA PHE A 458 3.52 -5.31 -11.57
C PHE A 458 2.71 -6.48 -10.99
N LEU A 459 2.88 -6.75 -9.70
CA LEU A 459 2.23 -7.82 -8.95
C LEU A 459 1.30 -7.20 -7.91
N ASP A 460 0.03 -7.57 -7.93
CA ASP A 460 -0.92 -7.20 -6.87
C ASP A 460 -0.99 -5.67 -6.63
N CYS A 461 -0.67 -4.87 -7.66
CA CYS A 461 -0.66 -3.42 -7.61
C CYS A 461 -2.05 -2.83 -7.84
N ARG A 462 -2.26 -1.60 -7.36
CA ARG A 462 -3.45 -0.81 -7.66
C ARG A 462 -3.08 0.35 -8.57
N VAL A 463 -3.68 0.40 -9.76
CA VAL A 463 -3.56 1.57 -10.64
C VAL A 463 -4.70 2.54 -10.32
N THR A 464 -4.39 3.82 -10.19
CA THR A 464 -5.37 4.88 -9.94
C THR A 464 -5.22 6.01 -10.95
N ALA A 465 -6.26 6.80 -11.14
CA ALA A 465 -6.28 7.90 -12.09
C ALA A 465 -6.81 9.17 -11.40
N GLY A 466 -6.08 10.27 -11.56
CA GLY A 466 -6.47 11.59 -11.09
C GLY A 466 -7.50 12.27 -12.00
N PRO A 467 -8.05 13.42 -11.57
CA PRO A 467 -9.10 14.13 -12.30
C PRO A 467 -8.65 14.72 -13.65
N GLU A 468 -7.35 14.89 -13.89
CA GLU A 468 -6.82 15.41 -15.17
C GLU A 468 -6.65 14.31 -16.25
N VAL A 469 -7.13 13.09 -15.99
CA VAL A 469 -7.18 11.99 -16.97
C VAL A 469 -8.50 12.06 -17.73
N GLU A 470 -8.47 12.66 -18.93
CA GLU A 470 -9.67 12.91 -19.74
C GLU A 470 -9.80 11.92 -20.90
N ARG A 471 -8.69 11.65 -21.61
CA ARG A 471 -8.66 10.77 -22.81
C ARG A 471 -8.23 9.35 -22.47
N GLY A 472 -7.72 9.15 -21.26
CA GLY A 472 -7.31 7.86 -20.74
C GLY A 472 -5.80 7.63 -20.78
N VAL A 473 -5.41 6.48 -20.22
CA VAL A 473 -4.01 6.10 -19.99
C VAL A 473 -3.76 4.73 -20.60
N TYR A 474 -2.55 4.54 -21.13
CA TYR A 474 -2.06 3.23 -21.55
C TYR A 474 -1.20 2.60 -20.44
N LEU A 475 -1.28 1.27 -20.32
CA LEU A 475 -0.41 0.46 -19.46
C LEU A 475 1.08 0.63 -19.84
N GLY A 476 1.36 0.87 -21.12
CA GLY A 476 2.71 1.19 -21.56
C GLY A 476 2.89 1.29 -23.06
N ARG A 477 4.13 1.59 -23.45
CA ARG A 477 4.58 1.63 -24.85
C ARG A 477 6.05 1.23 -25.01
N PRO A 478 6.43 0.57 -26.13
CA PRO A 478 7.77 0.04 -26.30
C PRO A 478 8.72 1.17 -26.74
N TRP A 479 9.50 1.72 -25.79
CA TRP A 479 10.51 2.73 -26.13
C TRP A 479 11.56 2.16 -27.09
N ARG A 480 11.85 0.86 -26.97
CA ARG A 480 12.68 0.07 -27.89
C ARG A 480 11.99 -1.27 -28.24
N PRO A 481 12.39 -1.93 -29.34
CA PRO A 481 12.01 -3.32 -29.61
C PRO A 481 12.28 -4.23 -28.41
N PHE A 482 11.55 -5.35 -28.30
CA PHE A 482 11.66 -6.34 -27.21
C PHE A 482 11.27 -5.86 -25.80
N ALA A 483 10.78 -4.62 -25.67
CA ALA A 483 10.22 -4.08 -24.44
C ALA A 483 9.26 -5.08 -23.78
N ALA A 484 9.46 -5.34 -22.48
CA ALA A 484 8.67 -6.31 -21.74
C ALA A 484 8.02 -5.65 -20.53
N THR A 485 6.72 -5.88 -20.36
CA THR A 485 5.95 -5.39 -19.21
C THR A 485 4.80 -6.36 -18.94
N ALA A 486 4.58 -6.69 -17.67
CA ALA A 486 3.48 -7.54 -17.23
C ALA A 486 2.70 -6.89 -16.09
N PHE A 487 1.36 -6.90 -16.18
CA PHE A 487 0.46 -6.55 -15.07
C PHE A 487 -0.29 -7.80 -14.61
N VAL A 488 -0.07 -8.23 -13.38
CA VAL A 488 -0.53 -9.52 -12.85
C VAL A 488 -1.27 -9.28 -11.54
N ARG A 489 -2.56 -9.64 -11.51
CA ARG A 489 -3.48 -9.45 -10.37
C ARG A 489 -3.58 -7.98 -9.94
N CYS A 490 -3.48 -7.06 -10.88
CA CYS A 490 -3.59 -5.63 -10.61
C CYS A 490 -5.04 -5.15 -10.70
N GLU A 491 -5.42 -4.20 -9.86
CA GLU A 491 -6.69 -3.45 -10.03
C GLU A 491 -6.48 -2.29 -11.00
N LEU A 492 -7.26 -2.25 -12.08
CA LEU A 492 -7.17 -1.28 -13.17
C LEU A 492 -8.42 -0.37 -13.22
N PRO A 493 -8.26 0.95 -13.22
CA PRO A 493 -9.37 1.90 -13.20
C PRO A 493 -9.97 2.08 -14.59
N ALA A 494 -11.16 2.68 -14.69
CA ALA A 494 -11.92 2.79 -15.94
C ALA A 494 -11.21 3.63 -17.02
N GLN A 495 -10.24 4.44 -16.58
CA GLN A 495 -9.44 5.33 -17.41
C GLN A 495 -8.34 4.60 -18.20
N ILE A 496 -8.09 3.32 -17.92
CA ILE A 496 -7.23 2.51 -18.79
C ILE A 496 -7.94 2.31 -20.12
N ARG A 497 -7.26 2.71 -21.20
CA ARG A 497 -7.79 2.59 -22.55
C ARG A 497 -8.05 1.12 -22.92
N ALA A 498 -9.07 0.88 -23.74
CA ALA A 498 -9.46 -0.47 -24.14
C ALA A 498 -8.31 -1.21 -24.85
N GLU A 499 -7.57 -0.49 -25.69
CA GLU A 499 -6.36 -0.98 -26.38
C GLU A 499 -5.29 -1.48 -25.40
N GLY A 500 -5.26 -0.92 -24.19
CA GLY A 500 -4.32 -1.24 -23.11
C GLY A 500 -2.90 -0.71 -23.36
N TRP A 501 -2.37 -0.93 -24.56
CA TRP A 501 -0.98 -0.67 -24.92
C TRP A 501 -0.88 0.15 -26.19
N HIS A 502 0.17 0.96 -26.31
CA HIS A 502 0.45 1.78 -27.49
C HIS A 502 1.77 1.35 -28.13
N ASN A 503 1.85 1.24 -29.45
CA ASN A 503 3.02 0.71 -30.18
C ASN A 503 4.17 1.73 -30.38
N TRP A 504 4.18 2.82 -29.60
CA TRP A 504 5.10 3.96 -29.78
C TRP A 504 4.97 4.70 -31.14
N GLY A 505 3.90 4.44 -31.91
CA GLY A 505 3.77 4.94 -33.28
C GLY A 505 4.65 4.17 -34.28
N LYS A 506 5.03 2.94 -33.93
CA LYS A 506 5.93 2.06 -34.69
C LYS A 506 5.35 0.66 -34.77
N VAL A 507 4.78 0.30 -35.91
CA VAL A 507 4.11 -0.99 -36.09
C VAL A 507 5.10 -2.16 -35.99
N GLU A 508 6.38 -1.93 -36.32
CA GLU A 508 7.45 -2.91 -36.22
C GLU A 508 7.72 -3.38 -34.77
N ASN A 509 7.38 -2.55 -33.78
CA ASN A 509 7.53 -2.92 -32.37
C ASN A 509 6.52 -3.98 -31.95
N GLU A 510 5.37 -4.07 -32.62
CA GLU A 510 4.30 -5.03 -32.29
C GLU A 510 4.77 -6.49 -32.44
N ALA A 511 5.71 -6.74 -33.37
CA ALA A 511 6.26 -8.07 -33.60
C ALA A 511 7.21 -8.56 -32.49
N THR A 512 7.75 -7.64 -31.67
CA THR A 512 8.80 -7.97 -30.68
C THR A 512 8.44 -7.61 -29.25
N ALA A 513 7.48 -6.69 -29.04
CA ALA A 513 7.04 -6.31 -27.71
C ALA A 513 6.48 -7.52 -26.94
N ARG A 514 6.80 -7.61 -25.65
CA ARG A 514 6.43 -8.73 -24.77
C ARG A 514 5.52 -8.23 -23.66
N TYR A 515 4.31 -7.82 -24.04
CA TYR A 515 3.31 -7.28 -23.11
C TYR A 515 2.30 -8.32 -22.68
N ARG A 516 2.07 -8.36 -21.36
CA ARG A 516 1.34 -9.45 -20.71
C ARG A 516 0.39 -8.93 -19.64
N GLU A 517 -0.77 -9.56 -19.54
CA GLU A 517 -1.73 -9.32 -18.46
C GLU A 517 -2.17 -10.65 -17.83
N TYR A 518 -2.60 -10.65 -16.57
CA TYR A 518 -3.14 -11.84 -15.92
C TYR A 518 -4.06 -11.51 -14.75
N LYS A 519 -5.31 -11.95 -14.81
CA LYS A 519 -6.29 -11.80 -13.71
C LYS A 519 -6.33 -10.39 -13.11
N ASN A 520 -6.16 -9.37 -13.94
CA ASN A 520 -6.39 -8.00 -13.53
C ASN A 520 -7.89 -7.81 -13.25
N THR A 521 -8.22 -6.94 -12.31
CA THR A 521 -9.61 -6.66 -11.90
C THR A 521 -9.95 -5.18 -12.07
N GLY A 522 -11.21 -4.82 -11.90
CA GLY A 522 -11.67 -3.44 -12.04
C GLY A 522 -12.12 -3.08 -13.45
N PRO A 523 -12.73 -1.89 -13.63
CA PRO A 523 -13.39 -1.52 -14.88
C PRO A 523 -12.45 -1.40 -16.09
N GLY A 524 -11.16 -1.12 -15.87
CA GLY A 524 -10.15 -1.05 -16.94
C GLY A 524 -9.52 -2.39 -17.33
N ALA A 525 -9.84 -3.47 -16.61
CA ALA A 525 -9.27 -4.80 -16.86
C ALA A 525 -10.01 -5.60 -17.94
N LYS A 526 -11.04 -5.04 -18.57
CA LYS A 526 -11.76 -5.70 -19.66
C LYS A 526 -10.81 -5.96 -20.82
N ALA A 527 -10.66 -7.24 -21.19
CA ALA A 527 -9.79 -7.65 -22.28
C ALA A 527 -10.36 -7.33 -23.68
N ASP A 528 -11.68 -7.12 -23.77
CA ASP A 528 -12.40 -6.80 -25.00
C ASP A 528 -11.94 -5.45 -25.57
N GLY A 529 -10.96 -5.49 -26.48
CA GLY A 529 -10.37 -4.30 -27.10
C GLY A 529 -8.85 -4.20 -26.98
N ARG A 530 -8.19 -5.10 -26.23
CA ARG A 530 -6.72 -5.13 -26.16
C ARG A 530 -6.11 -5.32 -27.54
N VAL A 531 -4.97 -4.68 -27.75
CA VAL A 531 -4.16 -4.89 -28.97
C VAL A 531 -3.78 -6.36 -29.12
N SER A 532 -3.77 -6.85 -30.37
CA SER A 532 -3.54 -8.27 -30.68
C SER A 532 -2.12 -8.78 -30.39
N TRP A 533 -1.16 -7.86 -30.22
CA TRP A 533 0.24 -8.17 -29.90
C TRP A 533 0.55 -8.17 -28.39
N ALA A 534 -0.42 -7.83 -27.54
CA ALA A 534 -0.39 -8.14 -26.12
C ALA A 534 -1.07 -9.49 -25.87
N ARG A 535 -0.67 -10.21 -24.82
CA ARG A 535 -1.26 -11.51 -24.51
C ARG A 535 -1.67 -11.65 -23.05
N GLU A 536 -2.70 -12.45 -22.80
CA GLU A 536 -3.00 -12.93 -21.46
C GLU A 536 -2.08 -14.13 -21.11
N LEU A 537 -1.62 -14.18 -19.86
CA LEU A 537 -0.90 -15.35 -19.34
C LEU A 537 -1.87 -16.48 -19.06
N THR A 538 -1.41 -17.71 -19.26
CA THR A 538 -2.09 -18.89 -18.71
C THR A 538 -1.84 -19.00 -17.19
N GLU A 539 -2.70 -19.73 -16.48
CA GLU A 539 -2.50 -20.03 -15.05
C GLU A 539 -1.12 -20.66 -14.78
N ALA A 540 -0.69 -21.61 -15.64
CA ALA A 540 0.60 -22.28 -15.50
C ALA A 540 1.78 -21.31 -15.66
N GLU A 541 1.70 -20.37 -16.61
CA GLU A 541 2.73 -19.33 -16.75
C GLU A 541 2.72 -18.36 -15.57
N ALA A 542 1.54 -17.98 -15.09
CA ALA A 542 1.38 -17.07 -13.96
C ALA A 542 1.96 -17.60 -12.65
N GLN A 543 2.10 -18.92 -12.49
CA GLN A 543 2.79 -19.53 -11.34
C GLN A 543 4.28 -19.15 -11.24
N ALA A 544 4.90 -18.68 -12.33
CA ALA A 544 6.26 -18.16 -12.33
C ALA A 544 6.36 -16.70 -11.84
N PHE A 545 5.23 -15.98 -11.76
CA PHE A 545 5.16 -14.56 -11.40
C PHE A 545 5.03 -14.37 -9.88
N THR A 546 6.03 -14.87 -9.15
CA THR A 546 6.25 -14.56 -7.72
C THR A 546 7.57 -13.82 -7.56
N VAL A 547 7.69 -13.01 -6.51
CA VAL A 547 8.90 -12.19 -6.29
C VAL A 547 10.15 -13.07 -6.20
N GLU A 548 10.07 -14.20 -5.50
CA GLU A 548 11.16 -15.13 -5.31
C GLU A 548 11.62 -15.75 -6.63
N LYS A 549 10.69 -16.24 -7.46
CA LYS A 549 11.03 -16.86 -8.74
C LYS A 549 11.57 -15.86 -9.74
N LEU A 550 11.00 -14.66 -9.76
CA LEU A 550 11.38 -13.58 -10.68
C LEU A 550 12.79 -13.06 -10.36
N LEU A 551 13.07 -12.74 -9.10
CA LEU A 551 14.26 -12.00 -8.72
C LEU A 551 15.47 -12.88 -8.32
N SER A 552 15.25 -14.18 -8.05
CA SER A 552 16.31 -15.13 -7.67
C SER A 552 17.54 -15.03 -8.57
N GLY A 553 17.34 -14.94 -9.89
CA GLY A 553 18.45 -14.99 -10.83
C GLY A 553 19.33 -16.24 -10.61
N SER A 554 20.60 -16.15 -11.01
CA SER A 554 21.59 -17.20 -10.77
C SER A 554 22.24 -17.14 -9.37
N ASP A 555 22.10 -16.02 -8.67
CA ASP A 555 22.70 -15.78 -7.35
C ASP A 555 21.74 -16.05 -6.17
N GLY A 556 20.50 -16.45 -6.45
CA GLY A 556 19.51 -16.77 -5.41
C GLY A 556 18.94 -15.54 -4.70
N TRP A 557 19.06 -14.35 -5.28
CA TRP A 557 18.63 -13.11 -4.61
C TRP A 557 17.15 -13.14 -4.23
N SER A 558 16.85 -12.94 -2.95
CA SER A 558 15.49 -12.87 -2.44
C SER A 558 15.30 -11.60 -1.62
N PRO A 559 14.60 -10.58 -2.15
CA PRO A 559 14.36 -9.36 -1.38
C PRO A 559 13.15 -9.47 -0.45
N VAL A 560 12.43 -10.60 -0.40
CA VAL A 560 11.30 -10.80 0.52
C VAL A 560 11.72 -11.37 1.88
N ARG A 561 12.96 -11.85 2.01
CA ARG A 561 13.53 -12.36 3.25
C ARG A 561 14.56 -11.35 3.76
N PRO A 562 14.42 -10.82 4.99
CA PRO A 562 15.42 -9.94 5.58
C PRO A 562 16.72 -10.65 5.91
#